data_AF-A0A0D0IW98-F1
#
_entry.id   AF-A0A0D0IW98-F1
#
_cell.length_a   1.000
_cell.length_b   1.000
_cell.length_c   1.000
_cell.angle_alpha   90.00
_cell.angle_beta   90.00
_cell.angle_gamma   90.00
#
_symmetry.space_group_name_H-M   'P 1'
#
loop_
_entity.id
_entity.type
_entity.pdbx_description
1 polymer ?
#
loop_
_entity_poly.entity_id
_entity_poly.type
_entity_poly.pdbx_seq_one_letter_code
_entity_poly.pdbx_strand_id
1 'polypeptide(L)'
;MEQEFELIAKTFMGLEPVLAQELTQLGANNVEIGRRMVSFTGDKEMMYRANFQLHTAIRILKPIKHFKAQSADDVYNEVKKIDWSKYLDLKDSFAVDSVVFSDEFRHSKFVAYKVKDAIVDQFREKTGSRPNISVSNPDIRLNMHIAEDRCTLSLDSSGESLHRRGYRQESVEAPLNEVLAAGMILMSGWKGDTDFYDPMCGSGTIVVEAALIARNMAPGLFRKEFAFEKWKDFDADLFSSIYDDDSQEREFTHHIYGSDVDMKAVNTAIMNVKAAGLSKDVTITCADFKDFKQPEGKAFMITNPPYGERISTPNLLGTYKMIGETLKRNFKNGEAWVLSYRKECFDEIGLKPSQKIPLYNGSLECEFRKYLMFEGGFREFRSEGNILKTEEEKKQMAEKHRFKEHREFKKRLDELEHLDEEEDIRSFKFRKSPYADALNFGKKADKKPRTKTRRDFDDDDNRRGRKNYDKGGKKYDRGDRRGGKNFDRGYDRKTKKF
;
A
#
# COMPACT_ATOMS: atom_id res chain seq x y z
N MET A 1 -18.44 11.89 -25.86
CA MET A 1 -17.58 12.47 -24.81
C MET A 1 -18.00 11.79 -23.54
N GLU A 2 -17.13 10.96 -22.97
CA GLU A 2 -17.37 10.43 -21.64
C GLU A 2 -17.46 11.59 -20.65
N GLN A 3 -18.31 11.43 -19.64
CA GLN A 3 -18.53 12.47 -18.64
C GLN A 3 -17.33 12.49 -17.70
N GLU A 4 -16.48 13.51 -17.81
CA GLU A 4 -15.43 13.76 -16.83
C GLU A 4 -16.03 14.14 -15.48
N PHE A 5 -15.38 13.69 -14.41
CA PHE A 5 -15.74 14.03 -13.03
C PHE A 5 -14.48 14.23 -12.17
N GLU A 6 -14.68 14.88 -11.03
CA GLU A 6 -13.64 15.07 -10.03
C GLU A 6 -13.28 13.75 -9.34
N LEU A 7 -11.99 13.59 -9.06
CA LEU A 7 -11.41 12.49 -8.31
C LEU A 7 -10.38 13.03 -7.31
N ILE A 8 -10.26 12.35 -6.17
CA ILE A 8 -9.28 12.67 -5.13
C ILE A 8 -8.48 11.42 -4.82
N ALA A 9 -7.17 11.47 -5.04
CA ALA A 9 -6.24 10.44 -4.61
C ALA A 9 -5.62 10.85 -3.26
N LYS A 10 -5.83 10.05 -2.22
CA LYS A 10 -5.20 10.24 -0.90
C LYS A 10 -3.81 9.62 -0.88
N THR A 11 -2.86 10.24 -0.19
CA THR A 11 -1.49 9.72 0.00
C THR A 11 -0.89 10.15 1.34
N PHE A 12 0.33 9.71 1.66
CA PHE A 12 1.07 10.16 2.82
C PHE A 12 1.61 11.58 2.63
N MET A 13 1.81 12.28 3.74
CA MET A 13 2.43 13.60 3.71
C MET A 13 3.87 13.51 3.19
N GLY A 14 4.21 14.36 2.22
CA GLY A 14 5.49 14.36 1.50
C GLY A 14 5.46 13.60 0.18
N LEU A 15 4.46 12.74 -0.07
CA LEU A 15 4.32 11.98 -1.33
C LEU A 15 3.40 12.64 -2.35
N GLU A 16 2.76 13.76 -2.01
CA GLU A 16 1.80 14.42 -2.90
C GLU A 16 2.43 14.85 -4.25
N PRO A 17 3.67 15.37 -4.32
CA PRO A 17 4.32 15.67 -5.59
C PRO A 17 4.57 14.43 -6.46
N VAL A 18 4.91 13.30 -5.84
CA VAL A 18 5.16 12.03 -6.52
C VAL A 18 3.87 11.48 -7.11
N LEU A 19 2.81 11.48 -6.31
CA LEU A 19 1.48 11.06 -6.75
C LEU A 19 0.95 11.92 -7.90
N ALA A 20 1.15 13.24 -7.83
CA ALA A 20 0.77 14.15 -8.91
C ALA A 20 1.52 13.85 -10.21
N GLN A 21 2.80 13.48 -10.12
CA GLN A 21 3.58 13.06 -11.28
C GLN A 21 3.06 11.74 -11.87
N GLU A 22 2.75 10.73 -11.04
CA GLU A 22 2.12 9.48 -11.51
C GLU A 22 0.78 9.74 -12.21
N LEU A 23 -0.10 10.55 -11.61
CA LEU A 23 -1.39 10.92 -12.20
C LEU A 23 -1.24 11.63 -13.56
N THR A 24 -0.28 12.55 -13.65
CA THR A 24 0.01 13.26 -14.91
C THR A 24 0.51 12.28 -15.98
N GLN A 25 1.35 11.30 -15.61
CA GLN A 25 1.85 10.27 -16.53
C GLN A 25 0.75 9.32 -17.00
N LEU A 26 -0.26 9.05 -16.17
CA LEU A 26 -1.45 8.29 -16.55
C LEU A 26 -2.43 9.07 -17.44
N GLY A 27 -2.21 10.38 -17.63
CA GLY A 27 -3.07 11.24 -18.46
C GLY A 27 -4.22 11.91 -17.71
N ALA A 28 -4.12 12.03 -16.38
CA ALA A 28 -5.12 12.76 -15.59
C ALA A 28 -5.13 14.26 -15.93
N ASN A 29 -6.34 14.85 -15.92
CA ASN A 29 -6.54 16.27 -16.17
C ASN A 29 -6.60 17.06 -14.85
N ASN A 30 -6.32 18.37 -14.89
CA ASN A 30 -6.46 19.31 -13.76
C ASN A 30 -5.83 18.81 -12.44
N VAL A 31 -4.60 18.30 -12.51
CA VAL A 31 -3.89 17.74 -11.36
C VAL A 31 -3.47 18.86 -10.39
N GLU A 32 -4.03 18.84 -9.19
CA GLU A 32 -3.79 19.83 -8.14
C GLU A 32 -3.33 19.16 -6.84
N ILE A 33 -2.14 19.56 -6.37
CA ILE A 33 -1.57 19.07 -5.12
C ILE A 33 -2.24 19.78 -3.94
N GLY A 34 -2.70 19.00 -2.97
CA GLY A 34 -3.11 19.50 -1.67
C GLY A 34 -2.39 18.79 -0.54
N ARG A 35 -2.93 18.87 0.68
CA ARG A 35 -2.33 18.22 1.85
C ARG A 35 -2.78 16.77 1.94
N ARG A 36 -1.83 15.83 1.89
CA ARG A 36 -2.05 14.36 1.91
C ARG A 36 -2.97 13.86 0.79
N MET A 37 -3.09 14.63 -0.29
CA MET A 37 -3.98 14.32 -1.39
C MET A 37 -3.60 15.04 -2.67
N VAL A 38 -4.06 14.52 -3.79
CA VAL A 38 -4.03 15.16 -5.11
C VAL A 38 -5.43 15.07 -5.70
N SER A 39 -6.00 16.21 -6.07
CA SER A 39 -7.27 16.27 -6.82
C SER A 39 -6.96 16.30 -8.31
N PHE A 40 -7.83 15.67 -9.10
CA PHE A 40 -7.71 15.60 -10.55
C PHE A 40 -9.08 15.35 -11.17
N THR A 41 -9.19 15.50 -12.49
CA THR A 41 -10.39 15.14 -13.24
C THR A 41 -10.08 14.03 -14.23
N GLY A 42 -11.08 13.18 -14.47
CA GLY A 42 -10.99 12.10 -15.43
C GLY A 42 -12.33 11.42 -15.64
N ASP A 43 -12.37 10.52 -16.61
CA ASP A 43 -13.51 9.67 -16.88
C ASP A 43 -13.49 8.38 -16.04
N LYS A 44 -14.33 7.42 -16.42
CA LYS A 44 -14.43 6.12 -15.73
C LYS A 44 -13.15 5.30 -15.92
N GLU A 45 -12.56 5.31 -17.10
CA GLU A 45 -11.29 4.62 -17.38
C GLU A 45 -10.18 5.15 -16.47
N MET A 46 -10.05 6.47 -16.35
CA MET A 46 -9.06 7.10 -15.47
C MET A 46 -9.26 6.70 -14.01
N MET A 47 -10.50 6.60 -13.51
CA MET A 47 -10.76 6.12 -12.14
C MET A 47 -10.29 4.67 -11.93
N TYR A 48 -10.55 3.79 -12.90
CA TYR A 48 -10.11 2.39 -12.84
C TYR A 48 -8.58 2.29 -12.90
N ARG A 49 -7.94 2.99 -13.85
CA ARG A 49 -6.49 3.08 -13.97
C ARG A 49 -5.84 3.65 -12.71
N ALA A 50 -6.40 4.69 -12.10
CA ALA A 50 -5.87 5.26 -10.86
C ALA A 50 -5.86 4.23 -9.71
N ASN A 51 -6.91 3.42 -9.57
CA ASN A 51 -6.93 2.36 -8.55
C ASN A 51 -5.96 1.22 -8.86
N PHE A 52 -5.81 0.88 -10.14
CA PHE A 52 -5.04 -0.28 -10.57
C PHE A 52 -3.52 0.01 -10.66
N GLN A 53 -3.14 1.18 -11.15
CA GLN A 53 -1.77 1.47 -11.60
C GLN A 53 -0.98 2.39 -10.64
N LEU A 54 -1.62 3.18 -9.77
CA LEU A 54 -0.90 4.11 -8.90
C LEU A 54 -0.17 3.40 -7.75
N HIS A 55 1.14 3.66 -7.63
CA HIS A 55 1.96 3.13 -6.56
C HIS A 55 1.86 3.98 -5.29
N THR A 56 1.72 5.30 -5.40
CA THR A 56 1.75 6.16 -4.21
C THR A 56 0.37 6.57 -3.68
N ALA A 57 -0.72 6.06 -4.26
CA ALA A 57 -2.07 6.30 -3.74
C ALA A 57 -2.46 5.31 -2.62
N ILE A 58 -3.20 5.81 -1.63
CA ILE A 58 -3.77 5.03 -0.50
C ILE A 58 -5.23 4.71 -0.76
N ARG A 59 -5.97 5.65 -1.37
CA ARG A 59 -7.39 5.52 -1.76
C ARG A 59 -7.70 6.49 -2.89
N ILE A 60 -8.63 6.12 -3.77
CA ILE A 60 -9.21 6.95 -4.82
C ILE A 60 -10.68 7.20 -4.49
N LEU A 61 -11.03 8.47 -4.30
CA LEU A 61 -12.37 8.92 -3.94
C LEU A 61 -13.02 9.65 -5.12
N LYS A 62 -14.31 9.41 -5.34
CA LYS A 62 -15.13 10.12 -6.32
C LYS A 62 -16.13 11.02 -5.57
N PRO A 63 -15.88 12.34 -5.44
CA PRO A 63 -16.84 13.27 -4.88
C PRO A 63 -18.19 13.20 -5.59
N ILE A 64 -19.27 13.12 -4.81
CA ILE A 64 -20.65 13.12 -5.31
C ILE A 64 -21.42 14.36 -4.87
N LYS A 65 -20.94 15.06 -3.82
CA LYS A 65 -21.56 16.29 -3.33
C LYS A 65 -20.56 17.12 -2.53
N HIS A 66 -20.46 18.40 -2.90
CA HIS A 66 -19.87 19.45 -2.05
C HIS A 66 -20.98 20.31 -1.46
N PHE A 67 -20.85 20.66 -0.20
CA PHE A 67 -21.77 21.55 0.50
C PHE A 67 -21.09 22.19 1.70
N LYS A 68 -21.77 23.16 2.31
CA LYS A 68 -21.37 23.75 3.58
C LYS A 68 -22.30 23.28 4.69
N ALA A 69 -21.74 23.02 5.85
CA ALA A 69 -22.51 22.68 7.04
C ALA A 69 -21.83 23.29 8.26
N GLN A 70 -22.63 23.83 9.19
CA GLN A 70 -22.14 24.34 10.47
C GLN A 70 -22.59 23.44 11.63
N SER A 71 -23.52 22.53 11.37
CA SER A 71 -24.02 21.56 12.32
C SER A 71 -24.17 20.18 11.70
N ALA A 72 -24.28 19.17 12.56
CA ALA A 72 -24.54 17.80 12.13
C ALA A 72 -25.95 17.63 11.51
N ASP A 73 -26.89 18.49 11.85
CA ASP A 73 -28.22 18.49 11.26
C ASP A 73 -28.21 19.10 9.85
N ASP A 74 -27.36 20.09 9.58
CA ASP A 74 -27.10 20.57 8.21
C ASP A 74 -26.53 19.44 7.34
N VAL A 75 -25.57 18.68 7.88
CA VAL A 75 -25.03 17.49 7.20
C VAL A 75 -26.15 16.51 6.87
N TYR A 76 -26.98 16.15 7.85
CA TYR A 76 -28.13 15.25 7.63
C TYR A 76 -29.05 15.79 6.52
N ASN A 77 -29.41 17.07 6.57
CA ASN A 77 -30.31 17.70 5.62
C ASN A 77 -29.74 17.73 4.18
N GLU A 78 -28.46 18.04 4.02
CA GLU A 78 -27.80 18.05 2.70
C GLU A 78 -27.64 16.63 2.14
N VAL A 79 -27.27 15.65 2.98
CA VAL A 79 -27.13 14.24 2.59
C VAL A 79 -28.48 13.65 2.19
N LYS A 80 -29.57 13.99 2.88
CA LYS A 80 -30.93 13.52 2.58
C LYS A 80 -31.47 14.04 1.24
N LYS A 81 -30.92 15.13 0.69
CA LYS A 81 -31.31 15.66 -0.64
C LYS A 81 -30.75 14.83 -1.80
N ILE A 82 -29.69 14.05 -1.58
CA ILE A 82 -29.07 13.22 -2.61
C ILE A 82 -30.00 12.06 -2.94
N ASP A 83 -30.23 11.79 -4.22
CA ASP A 83 -31.02 10.62 -4.63
C ASP A 83 -30.20 9.33 -4.50
N TRP A 84 -30.29 8.69 -3.34
CA TRP A 84 -29.50 7.50 -3.01
C TRP A 84 -29.86 6.27 -3.83
N SER A 85 -31.04 6.25 -4.48
CA SER A 85 -31.44 5.17 -5.39
C SER A 85 -30.50 5.01 -6.59
N LYS A 86 -29.75 6.07 -6.94
CA LYS A 86 -28.74 6.04 -8.00
C LYS A 86 -27.47 5.27 -7.61
N TYR A 87 -27.20 5.14 -6.31
CA TYR A 87 -25.95 4.56 -5.80
C TYR A 87 -26.15 3.24 -5.05
N LEU A 88 -27.31 3.06 -4.41
CA LEU A 88 -27.61 1.96 -3.48
C LEU A 88 -28.98 1.34 -3.79
N ASP A 89 -29.12 0.04 -3.56
CA ASP A 89 -30.37 -0.70 -3.46
C ASP A 89 -30.62 -1.21 -2.02
N LEU A 90 -31.86 -1.62 -1.73
CA LEU A 90 -32.22 -2.20 -0.42
C LEU A 90 -31.45 -3.49 -0.06
N LYS A 91 -30.94 -4.20 -1.08
CA LYS A 91 -30.13 -5.40 -0.91
C LYS A 91 -28.66 -5.10 -0.59
N ASP A 92 -28.20 -3.89 -0.92
CA ASP A 92 -26.82 -3.51 -0.76
C ASP A 92 -26.55 -3.10 0.69
N SER A 93 -25.32 -3.30 1.11
CA SER A 93 -24.80 -2.84 2.39
C SER A 93 -23.88 -1.65 2.20
N PHE A 94 -23.87 -0.73 3.17
CA PHE A 94 -22.98 0.43 3.10
C PHE A 94 -22.27 0.73 4.41
N ALA A 95 -21.17 1.47 4.30
CA ALA A 95 -20.43 2.05 5.42
C ALA A 95 -20.14 3.53 5.14
N VAL A 96 -19.96 4.29 6.22
CA VAL A 96 -19.54 5.69 6.15
C VAL A 96 -18.34 5.85 7.07
N ASP A 97 -17.25 6.31 6.49
CA ASP A 97 -16.07 6.79 7.18
C ASP A 97 -16.08 8.32 7.13
N SER A 98 -15.53 8.97 8.15
CA SER A 98 -15.53 10.44 8.22
C SER A 98 -14.22 10.96 8.76
N VAL A 99 -13.67 11.97 8.08
CA VAL A 99 -12.47 12.71 8.50
C VAL A 99 -12.89 14.15 8.75
N VAL A 100 -12.58 14.66 9.94
CA VAL A 100 -13.07 15.96 10.38
C VAL A 100 -11.90 16.81 10.88
N PHE A 101 -11.80 18.01 10.31
CA PHE A 101 -10.89 19.06 10.72
C PHE A 101 -11.70 20.34 10.91
N SER A 102 -12.29 20.52 12.09
CA SER A 102 -13.16 21.65 12.40
C SER A 102 -13.22 21.87 13.92
N ASP A 103 -13.42 23.11 14.34
CA ASP A 103 -13.67 23.43 15.75
C ASP A 103 -15.10 23.05 16.20
N GLU A 104 -16.07 23.11 15.27
CA GLU A 104 -17.47 22.80 15.54
C GLU A 104 -17.79 21.31 15.49
N PHE A 105 -17.33 20.60 14.46
CA PHE A 105 -17.47 19.15 14.38
C PHE A 105 -16.38 18.46 15.23
N ARG A 106 -16.67 18.21 16.50
CA ARG A 106 -15.68 17.63 17.43
C ARG A 106 -15.53 16.11 17.37
N HIS A 107 -16.49 15.41 16.78
CA HIS A 107 -16.51 13.94 16.78
C HIS A 107 -16.84 13.39 15.39
N SER A 108 -15.85 12.81 14.72
CA SER A 108 -15.99 12.17 13.40
C SER A 108 -17.09 11.11 13.39
N LYS A 109 -17.08 10.18 14.36
CA LYS A 109 -18.09 9.11 14.49
C LYS A 109 -19.53 9.65 14.48
N PHE A 110 -19.78 10.81 15.09
CA PHE A 110 -21.11 11.43 15.09
C PHE A 110 -21.56 11.91 13.71
N VAL A 111 -20.64 12.50 12.94
CA VAL A 111 -20.88 12.88 11.53
C VAL A 111 -21.20 11.65 10.69
N ALA A 112 -20.41 10.58 10.83
CA ALA A 112 -20.67 9.33 10.12
C ALA A 112 -22.04 8.73 10.44
N TYR A 113 -22.50 8.79 11.70
CA TYR A 113 -23.85 8.37 12.07
C TYR A 113 -24.93 9.22 11.41
N LYS A 114 -24.78 10.54 11.38
CA LYS A 114 -25.76 11.43 10.74
C LYS A 114 -25.89 11.21 9.24
N VAL A 115 -24.79 10.92 8.56
CA VAL A 115 -24.81 10.51 7.15
C VAL A 115 -25.56 9.18 6.99
N LYS A 116 -25.30 8.18 7.85
CA LYS A 116 -25.99 6.88 7.83
C LYS A 116 -27.50 7.05 8.04
N ASP A 117 -27.90 7.84 9.03
CA ASP A 117 -29.31 8.09 9.35
C ASP A 117 -30.03 8.76 8.17
N ALA A 118 -29.41 9.78 7.55
CA ALA A 118 -30.00 10.46 6.39
C ALA A 118 -30.26 9.52 5.21
N ILE A 119 -29.35 8.58 4.95
CA ILE A 119 -29.49 7.56 3.91
C ILE A 119 -30.62 6.58 4.28
N VAL A 120 -30.57 6.02 5.48
CA VAL A 120 -31.55 5.04 5.97
C VAL A 120 -32.97 5.62 5.97
N ASP A 121 -33.14 6.84 6.47
CA ASP A 121 -34.43 7.52 6.53
C ASP A 121 -34.99 7.79 5.14
N GLN A 122 -34.16 8.22 4.18
CA GLN A 122 -34.62 8.41 2.81
C GLN A 122 -35.17 7.10 2.19
N PHE A 123 -34.47 5.98 2.39
CA PHE A 123 -34.98 4.68 1.92
C PHE A 123 -36.25 4.26 2.65
N ARG A 124 -36.31 4.47 3.97
CA ARG A 124 -37.47 4.11 4.78
C ARG A 124 -38.71 4.90 4.39
N GLU A 125 -38.56 6.19 4.13
CA GLU A 125 -39.64 7.07 3.67
C GLU A 125 -40.13 6.69 2.27
N LYS A 126 -39.22 6.34 1.35
CA LYS A 126 -39.57 6.00 -0.04
C LYS A 126 -40.10 4.57 -0.22
N THR A 127 -39.62 3.61 0.57
CA THR A 127 -39.82 2.16 0.30
C THR A 127 -40.40 1.39 1.48
N GLY A 128 -40.48 2.00 2.67
CA GLY A 128 -40.89 1.33 3.91
C GLY A 128 -39.80 0.43 4.52
N SER A 129 -38.66 0.24 3.85
CA SER A 129 -37.56 -0.64 4.27
C SER A 129 -36.24 0.13 4.37
N ARG A 130 -35.25 -0.45 5.05
CA ARG A 130 -33.90 0.14 5.18
C ARG A 130 -32.83 -0.76 4.55
N PRO A 131 -31.79 -0.19 3.92
CA PRO A 131 -30.61 -0.95 3.52
C PRO A 131 -29.81 -1.44 4.74
N ASN A 132 -28.94 -2.42 4.52
CA ASN A 132 -28.11 -2.97 5.59
C ASN A 132 -26.83 -2.12 5.81
N ILE A 133 -26.25 -2.18 7.00
CA ILE A 133 -24.97 -1.50 7.31
C ILE A 133 -23.94 -2.59 7.62
N SER A 134 -22.83 -2.58 6.86
CA SER A 134 -21.73 -3.53 7.01
C SER A 134 -20.43 -2.75 7.09
N VAL A 135 -19.77 -2.75 8.25
CA VAL A 135 -18.50 -2.02 8.44
C VAL A 135 -17.31 -2.79 7.84
N SER A 136 -17.35 -4.12 7.90
CA SER A 136 -16.23 -4.98 7.49
C SER A 136 -16.15 -5.18 5.98
N ASN A 137 -17.29 -5.42 5.32
CA ASN A 137 -17.35 -5.63 3.88
C ASN A 137 -18.63 -4.98 3.33
N PRO A 138 -18.66 -3.64 3.22
CA PRO A 138 -19.75 -2.93 2.56
C PRO A 138 -19.69 -3.13 1.04
N ASP A 139 -20.85 -3.08 0.40
CA ASP A 139 -20.95 -2.98 -1.06
C ASP A 139 -20.60 -1.55 -1.51
N ILE A 140 -21.05 -0.54 -0.75
CA ILE A 140 -20.71 0.87 -0.98
C ILE A 140 -20.04 1.47 0.26
N ARG A 141 -18.86 2.03 0.08
CA ARG A 141 -18.16 2.78 1.13
C ARG A 141 -18.19 4.28 0.79
N LEU A 142 -18.64 5.08 1.75
CA LEU A 142 -18.72 6.53 1.65
C LEU A 142 -17.66 7.18 2.53
N ASN A 143 -17.07 8.26 2.04
CA ASN A 143 -16.15 9.09 2.81
C ASN A 143 -16.72 10.50 2.95
N MET A 144 -16.94 10.93 4.19
CA MET A 144 -17.31 12.30 4.53
C MET A 144 -16.08 13.06 5.02
N HIS A 145 -15.60 14.01 4.23
CA HIS A 145 -14.52 14.89 4.64
C HIS A 145 -15.07 16.27 5.01
N ILE A 146 -14.78 16.75 6.22
CA ILE A 146 -15.16 18.08 6.68
C ILE A 146 -13.87 18.86 7.01
N ALA A 147 -13.66 19.97 6.31
CA ALA A 147 -12.62 20.94 6.62
C ALA A 147 -13.27 22.29 6.91
N GLU A 148 -13.19 22.72 8.18
CA GLU A 148 -13.92 23.85 8.73
C GLU A 148 -15.43 23.68 8.48
N ASP A 149 -16.02 24.52 7.62
CA ASP A 149 -17.44 24.44 7.22
C ASP A 149 -17.66 23.71 5.89
N ARG A 150 -16.59 23.28 5.20
CA ARG A 150 -16.66 22.68 3.86
C ARG A 150 -16.74 21.17 3.96
N CYS A 151 -17.85 20.61 3.49
CA CYS A 151 -18.10 19.18 3.46
C CYS A 151 -17.97 18.63 2.04
N THR A 152 -17.28 17.49 1.90
CA THR A 152 -17.19 16.72 0.67
C THR A 152 -17.58 15.29 0.96
N LEU A 153 -18.69 14.84 0.37
CA LEU A 153 -19.12 13.45 0.42
C LEU A 153 -18.68 12.75 -0.86
N SER A 154 -17.96 11.64 -0.70
CA SER A 154 -17.36 10.88 -1.80
C SER A 154 -17.70 9.40 -1.72
N LEU A 155 -17.74 8.74 -2.87
CA LEU A 155 -17.68 7.29 -2.97
C LEU A 155 -16.22 6.83 -2.94
N ASP A 156 -15.92 5.78 -2.17
CA ASP A 156 -14.60 5.15 -2.16
C ASP A 156 -14.56 4.04 -3.22
N SER A 157 -13.77 4.28 -4.28
CA SER A 157 -13.61 3.34 -5.40
C SER A 157 -12.59 2.23 -5.11
N SER A 158 -11.72 2.40 -4.12
CA SER A 158 -10.64 1.47 -3.80
C SER A 158 -11.09 0.32 -2.88
N GLY A 159 -11.95 0.61 -1.90
CA GLY A 159 -12.43 -0.37 -0.92
C GLY A 159 -11.44 -0.61 0.21
N GLU A 160 -10.66 -1.69 0.17
CA GLU A 160 -9.50 -1.78 1.06
C GLU A 160 -8.44 -0.75 0.62
N SER A 161 -7.66 -0.21 1.55
CA SER A 161 -6.60 0.72 1.20
C SER A 161 -5.63 0.09 0.20
N LEU A 162 -5.20 0.90 -0.77
CA LEU A 162 -4.39 0.47 -1.90
C LEU A 162 -3.03 -0.08 -1.48
N HIS A 163 -2.44 0.36 -0.35
CA HIS A 163 -1.17 -0.21 0.15
C HIS A 163 -1.22 -1.74 0.32
N ARG A 164 -2.40 -2.31 0.60
CA ARG A 164 -2.59 -3.77 0.60
C ARG A 164 -2.62 -4.28 -0.83
N ARG A 165 -1.44 -4.49 -1.42
CA ARG A 165 -1.33 -4.97 -2.81
C ARG A 165 -1.89 -6.37 -2.96
N GLY A 166 -1.64 -7.24 -1.98
CA GLY A 166 -2.09 -8.65 -1.98
C GLY A 166 -0.96 -9.66 -2.13
N TYR A 167 0.27 -9.23 -2.46
CA TYR A 167 1.42 -10.14 -2.52
C TYR A 167 1.91 -10.57 -1.13
N ARG A 168 1.70 -9.76 -0.09
CA ARG A 168 2.18 -10.02 1.27
C ARG A 168 1.44 -11.23 1.88
N GLN A 169 2.09 -12.39 1.90
CA GLN A 169 1.55 -13.63 2.49
C GLN A 169 1.81 -13.68 4.00
N GLU A 170 3.00 -13.29 4.39
CA GLU A 170 3.42 -13.18 5.79
C GLU A 170 4.04 -11.81 6.05
N SER A 171 3.96 -11.38 7.30
CA SER A 171 4.52 -10.11 7.74
C SER A 171 5.44 -10.31 8.93
N VAL A 172 6.51 -9.53 8.96
CA VAL A 172 7.34 -9.34 10.15
C VAL A 172 6.73 -8.27 11.05
N GLU A 173 7.32 -8.06 12.22
CA GLU A 173 6.93 -6.97 13.11
C GLU A 173 7.16 -5.61 12.41
N ALA A 174 6.13 -4.77 12.41
CA ALA A 174 6.16 -3.41 11.88
C ALA A 174 6.75 -3.25 10.46
N PRO A 175 6.16 -3.89 9.42
CA PRO A 175 6.63 -3.70 8.05
C PRO A 175 6.46 -2.25 7.60
N LEU A 176 7.34 -1.82 6.69
CA LEU A 176 7.15 -0.57 5.97
C LEU A 176 5.86 -0.66 5.11
N ASN A 177 5.11 0.43 5.05
CA ASN A 177 3.93 0.50 4.18
C ASN A 177 4.36 0.50 2.70
N GLU A 178 3.68 -0.27 1.86
CA GLU A 178 3.96 -0.43 0.43
C GLU A 178 3.93 0.91 -0.34
N VAL A 179 2.96 1.78 -0.03
CA VAL A 179 2.86 3.13 -0.63
C VAL A 179 4.07 3.99 -0.26
N LEU A 180 4.53 3.90 0.99
CA LEU A 180 5.72 4.63 1.44
C LEU A 180 7.00 4.09 0.80
N ALA A 181 7.13 2.76 0.70
CA ALA A 181 8.25 2.12 0.03
C ALA A 181 8.35 2.54 -1.44
N ALA A 182 7.25 2.46 -2.19
CA ALA A 182 7.19 2.93 -3.57
C ALA A 182 7.48 4.43 -3.70
N GLY A 183 6.91 5.24 -2.79
CA GLY A 183 7.19 6.67 -2.70
C GLY A 183 8.68 6.96 -2.53
N MET A 184 9.35 6.29 -1.59
CA MET A 184 10.80 6.44 -1.38
C MET A 184 11.61 6.12 -2.64
N ILE A 185 11.24 5.06 -3.37
CA ILE A 185 11.91 4.65 -4.60
C ILE A 185 11.72 5.71 -5.71
N LEU A 186 10.48 6.14 -5.95
CA LEU A 186 10.18 7.15 -6.97
C LEU A 186 10.82 8.52 -6.64
N MET A 187 10.81 8.92 -5.37
CA MET A 187 11.47 10.15 -4.90
C MET A 187 12.99 10.11 -5.05
N SER A 188 13.59 8.93 -4.91
CA SER A 188 15.03 8.76 -5.08
C SER A 188 15.47 8.97 -6.53
N GLY A 189 14.54 8.89 -7.48
CA GLY A 189 14.79 9.05 -8.91
C GLY A 189 15.33 7.80 -9.59
N TRP A 190 15.43 6.66 -8.90
CA TRP A 190 15.85 5.39 -9.50
C TRP A 190 14.80 4.88 -10.51
N LYS A 191 15.25 4.49 -11.71
CA LYS A 191 14.36 4.13 -12.83
C LYS A 191 14.52 2.68 -13.29
N GLY A 192 15.22 1.83 -12.53
CA GLY A 192 15.56 0.47 -12.96
C GLY A 192 16.79 0.40 -13.87
N ASP A 193 17.61 1.45 -13.87
CA ASP A 193 18.79 1.64 -14.73
C ASP A 193 20.10 1.12 -14.10
N THR A 194 20.04 0.58 -12.88
CA THR A 194 21.14 -0.05 -12.17
C THR A 194 20.64 -1.20 -11.30
N ASP A 195 21.56 -2.01 -10.77
CA ASP A 195 21.26 -2.91 -9.66
C ASP A 195 20.80 -2.11 -8.43
N PHE A 196 19.94 -2.75 -7.63
CA PHE A 196 19.32 -2.16 -6.45
C PHE A 196 19.55 -3.03 -5.22
N TYR A 197 19.84 -2.41 -4.08
CA TYR A 197 20.18 -3.09 -2.85
C TYR A 197 19.33 -2.58 -1.67
N ASP A 198 18.78 -3.51 -0.90
CA ASP A 198 18.28 -3.25 0.46
C ASP A 198 18.95 -4.24 1.44
N PRO A 199 20.03 -3.83 2.13
CA PRO A 199 20.82 -4.73 2.96
C PRO A 199 20.18 -5.05 4.33
N MET A 200 19.02 -4.46 4.65
CA MET A 200 18.23 -4.71 5.85
C MET A 200 16.75 -4.80 5.46
N CYS A 201 16.43 -5.73 4.56
CA CYS A 201 15.19 -5.73 3.80
C CYS A 201 13.95 -6.14 4.59
N GLY A 202 14.11 -6.73 5.78
CA GLY A 202 13.00 -7.24 6.59
C GLY A 202 12.12 -8.19 5.77
N SER A 203 10.82 -7.89 5.69
CA SER A 203 9.84 -8.65 4.87
C SER A 203 9.93 -8.44 3.36
N GLY A 204 10.93 -7.70 2.86
CA GLY A 204 11.19 -7.50 1.44
C GLY A 204 10.28 -6.46 0.77
N THR A 205 9.71 -5.51 1.52
CA THR A 205 8.76 -4.55 0.94
C THR A 205 9.41 -3.62 -0.08
N ILE A 206 10.57 -3.04 0.23
CA ILE A 206 11.29 -2.12 -0.67
C ILE A 206 11.71 -2.85 -1.95
N VAL A 207 12.28 -4.05 -1.83
CA VAL A 207 12.74 -4.82 -3.00
C VAL A 207 11.60 -5.28 -3.91
N VAL A 208 10.43 -5.62 -3.37
CA VAL A 208 9.24 -5.96 -4.19
C VAL A 208 8.75 -4.71 -4.92
N GLU A 209 8.54 -3.59 -4.23
CA GLU A 209 8.08 -2.35 -4.87
C GLU A 209 9.11 -1.82 -5.90
N ALA A 210 10.41 -1.98 -5.65
CA ALA A 210 11.46 -1.63 -6.59
C ALA A 210 11.33 -2.46 -7.88
N ALA A 211 11.11 -3.77 -7.77
CA ALA A 211 10.90 -4.63 -8.91
C ALA A 211 9.63 -4.27 -9.70
N LEU A 212 8.52 -3.94 -9.01
CA LEU A 212 7.30 -3.47 -9.66
C LEU A 212 7.54 -2.18 -10.46
N ILE A 213 8.20 -1.19 -9.85
CA ILE A 213 8.54 0.07 -10.52
C ILE A 213 9.51 -0.17 -11.69
N ALA A 214 10.53 -1.00 -11.50
CA ALA A 214 11.53 -1.30 -12.52
C ALA A 214 10.91 -1.99 -13.75
N ARG A 215 9.91 -2.83 -13.56
CA ARG A 215 9.17 -3.51 -14.64
C ARG A 215 7.93 -2.76 -15.10
N ASN A 216 7.61 -1.62 -14.48
CA ASN A 216 6.40 -0.86 -14.70
C ASN A 216 5.12 -1.72 -14.55
N MET A 217 5.12 -2.60 -13.56
CA MET A 217 4.00 -3.49 -13.25
C MET A 217 3.00 -2.79 -12.34
N ALA A 218 1.72 -2.88 -12.69
CA ALA A 218 0.65 -2.27 -11.91
C ALA A 218 0.52 -2.93 -10.52
N PRO A 219 0.55 -2.16 -9.41
CA PRO A 219 0.46 -2.70 -8.05
C PRO A 219 -0.92 -3.35 -7.76
N GLY A 220 -1.95 -3.00 -8.54
CA GLY A 220 -3.28 -3.58 -8.48
C GLY A 220 -3.39 -5.03 -8.96
N LEU A 221 -2.39 -5.57 -9.66
CA LEU A 221 -2.40 -6.95 -10.21
C LEU A 221 -2.64 -8.02 -9.15
N PHE A 222 -2.13 -7.79 -7.93
CA PHE A 222 -2.20 -8.75 -6.83
C PHE A 222 -3.49 -8.65 -6.01
N ARG A 223 -4.31 -7.63 -6.28
CA ARG A 223 -5.56 -7.40 -5.54
C ARG A 223 -6.64 -8.35 -6.02
N LYS A 224 -7.51 -8.73 -5.09
CA LYS A 224 -8.65 -9.61 -5.38
C LYS A 224 -9.79 -8.85 -6.02
N GLU A 225 -10.09 -7.68 -5.48
CA GLU A 225 -11.20 -6.81 -5.89
C GLU A 225 -10.91 -5.34 -5.53
N PHE A 226 -11.63 -4.44 -6.19
CA PHE A 226 -11.80 -3.03 -5.84
C PHE A 226 -13.27 -2.72 -5.53
N ALA A 227 -13.53 -1.65 -4.77
CA ALA A 227 -14.91 -1.30 -4.41
C ALA A 227 -15.76 -0.88 -5.61
N PHE A 228 -15.17 -0.25 -6.63
CA PHE A 228 -15.91 0.15 -7.83
C PHE A 228 -16.53 -1.04 -8.58
N GLU A 229 -16.02 -2.27 -8.42
CA GLU A 229 -16.57 -3.47 -9.07
C GLU A 229 -17.98 -3.82 -8.56
N LYS A 230 -18.37 -3.29 -7.39
CA LYS A 230 -19.70 -3.47 -6.78
C LYS A 230 -20.68 -2.35 -7.16
N TRP A 231 -20.23 -1.31 -7.87
CA TRP A 231 -21.07 -0.17 -8.20
C TRP A 231 -22.04 -0.50 -9.34
N LYS A 232 -23.21 0.15 -9.35
CA LYS A 232 -24.26 -0.09 -10.35
C LYS A 232 -23.82 0.19 -11.79
N ASP A 233 -22.87 1.10 -11.97
CA ASP A 233 -22.33 1.52 -13.26
C ASP A 233 -20.97 0.89 -13.56
N PHE A 234 -20.60 -0.20 -12.87
CA PHE A 234 -19.37 -0.95 -13.14
C PHE A 234 -19.34 -1.45 -14.59
N ASP A 235 -18.27 -1.12 -15.30
CA ASP A 235 -18.02 -1.58 -16.65
C ASP A 235 -16.93 -2.66 -16.63
N ALA A 236 -17.37 -3.92 -16.68
CA ALA A 236 -16.49 -5.08 -16.58
C ALA A 236 -15.58 -5.23 -17.82
N ASP A 237 -16.07 -4.89 -19.01
CA ASP A 237 -15.31 -5.01 -20.25
C ASP A 237 -14.21 -3.94 -20.30
N LEU A 238 -14.53 -2.70 -19.90
CA LEU A 238 -13.55 -1.64 -19.75
C LEU A 238 -12.48 -2.02 -18.72
N PHE A 239 -12.86 -2.51 -17.55
CA PHE A 239 -11.87 -2.91 -16.54
C PHE A 239 -11.03 -4.10 -16.98
N SER A 240 -11.60 -5.09 -17.67
CA SER A 240 -10.83 -6.20 -18.24
C SER A 240 -9.78 -5.68 -19.23
N SER A 241 -10.15 -4.71 -20.08
CA SER A 241 -9.19 -4.12 -21.02
C SER A 241 -8.01 -3.43 -20.33
N ILE A 242 -8.24 -2.79 -19.18
CA ILE A 242 -7.18 -2.17 -18.36
C ILE A 242 -6.34 -3.25 -17.65
N TYR A 243 -6.98 -4.30 -17.13
CA TYR A 243 -6.31 -5.38 -16.42
C TYR A 243 -5.39 -6.20 -17.33
N ASP A 244 -5.83 -6.44 -18.57
CA ASP A 244 -5.10 -7.23 -19.56
C ASP A 244 -4.09 -6.39 -20.36
N ASP A 245 -4.02 -5.08 -20.13
CA ASP A 245 -3.07 -4.15 -20.77
C ASP A 245 -1.69 -4.20 -20.10
N ASP A 246 -0.84 -5.10 -20.58
CA ASP A 246 0.59 -5.17 -20.23
C ASP A 246 1.50 -4.38 -21.19
N SER A 247 0.93 -3.51 -22.04
CA SER A 247 1.68 -2.79 -23.08
C SER A 247 2.73 -1.81 -22.54
N GLN A 248 2.57 -1.36 -21.30
CA GLN A 248 3.49 -0.47 -20.62
C GLN A 248 4.53 -1.22 -19.77
N GLU A 249 4.39 -2.54 -19.61
CA GLU A 249 5.42 -3.33 -18.91
C GLU A 249 6.74 -3.29 -19.68
N ARG A 250 7.85 -3.27 -18.94
CA ARG A 250 9.20 -3.19 -19.51
C ARG A 250 10.08 -4.32 -18.98
N GLU A 251 11.05 -4.70 -19.81
CA GLU A 251 12.10 -5.61 -19.41
C GLU A 251 13.03 -4.91 -18.41
N PHE A 252 13.35 -5.61 -17.32
CA PHE A 252 14.34 -5.18 -16.35
C PHE A 252 15.59 -6.04 -16.53
N THR A 253 16.68 -5.40 -16.92
CA THR A 253 17.95 -6.06 -17.29
C THR A 253 18.98 -6.08 -16.17
N HIS A 254 18.66 -5.47 -15.04
CA HIS A 254 19.48 -5.44 -13.83
C HIS A 254 18.90 -6.36 -12.78
N HIS A 255 19.48 -6.37 -11.58
CA HIS A 255 19.06 -7.26 -10.52
C HIS A 255 18.84 -6.52 -9.19
N ILE A 256 17.87 -7.00 -8.42
CA ILE A 256 17.53 -6.45 -7.11
C ILE A 256 17.97 -7.44 -6.03
N TYR A 257 18.68 -6.93 -5.02
CA TYR A 257 19.24 -7.71 -3.95
C TYR A 257 18.69 -7.24 -2.60
N GLY A 258 18.12 -8.16 -1.84
CA GLY A 258 17.74 -7.95 -0.45
C GLY A 258 18.59 -8.81 0.48
N SER A 259 19.00 -8.27 1.62
CA SER A 259 19.53 -9.09 2.71
C SER A 259 18.98 -8.70 4.05
N ASP A 260 18.97 -9.64 4.98
CA ASP A 260 18.70 -9.38 6.39
C ASP A 260 19.49 -10.38 7.25
N VAL A 261 19.78 -10.01 8.49
CA VAL A 261 20.41 -10.88 9.48
C VAL A 261 19.41 -11.84 10.12
N ASP A 262 18.12 -11.48 10.13
CA ASP A 262 17.06 -12.34 10.65
C ASP A 262 16.57 -13.32 9.58
N MET A 263 16.88 -14.60 9.77
CA MET A 263 16.45 -15.68 8.89
C MET A 263 14.91 -15.75 8.75
N LYS A 264 14.15 -15.35 9.78
CA LYS A 264 12.68 -15.30 9.69
C LYS A 264 12.23 -14.22 8.72
N ALA A 265 12.85 -13.04 8.76
CA ALA A 265 12.60 -11.96 7.84
C ALA A 265 12.97 -12.34 6.40
N VAL A 266 14.15 -12.96 6.21
CA VAL A 266 14.61 -13.52 4.93
C VAL A 266 13.60 -14.48 4.33
N ASN A 267 13.13 -15.47 5.10
CA ASN A 267 12.13 -16.43 4.62
C ASN A 267 10.82 -15.73 4.23
N THR A 268 10.39 -14.75 5.02
CA THR A 268 9.20 -13.93 4.73
C THR A 268 9.35 -13.16 3.42
N ALA A 269 10.50 -12.51 3.21
CA ALA A 269 10.81 -11.78 1.99
C ALA A 269 10.83 -12.71 0.76
N ILE A 270 11.45 -13.90 0.86
CA ILE A 270 11.44 -14.90 -0.22
C ILE A 270 10.01 -15.30 -0.59
N MET A 271 9.14 -15.53 0.40
CA MET A 271 7.72 -15.87 0.16
C MET A 271 6.97 -14.72 -0.52
N ASN A 272 7.17 -13.48 -0.09
CA ASN A 272 6.52 -12.31 -0.67
C ASN A 272 7.01 -12.03 -2.11
N VAL A 273 8.31 -12.14 -2.37
CA VAL A 273 8.90 -12.03 -3.72
C VAL A 273 8.33 -13.10 -4.65
N LYS A 274 8.22 -14.35 -4.16
CA LYS A 274 7.64 -15.45 -4.92
C LYS A 274 6.15 -15.23 -5.21
N ALA A 275 5.38 -14.75 -4.22
CA ALA A 275 3.97 -14.45 -4.38
C ALA A 275 3.73 -13.29 -5.37
N ALA A 276 4.66 -12.34 -5.46
CA ALA A 276 4.65 -11.28 -6.46
C ALA A 276 5.11 -11.73 -7.86
N GLY A 277 5.62 -12.96 -8.01
CA GLY A 277 6.12 -13.48 -9.29
C GLY A 277 7.49 -12.93 -9.71
N LEU A 278 8.26 -12.37 -8.77
CA LEU A 278 9.48 -11.59 -9.04
C LEU A 278 10.78 -12.34 -8.69
N SER A 279 10.72 -13.66 -8.51
CA SER A 279 11.89 -14.47 -8.12
C SER A 279 13.04 -14.48 -9.14
N LYS A 280 12.80 -14.03 -10.37
CA LYS A 280 13.85 -13.85 -11.38
C LYS A 280 14.59 -12.53 -11.22
N ASP A 281 13.89 -11.50 -10.77
CA ASP A 281 14.37 -10.12 -10.71
C ASP A 281 14.98 -9.79 -9.33
N VAL A 282 14.57 -10.54 -8.29
CA VAL A 282 14.94 -10.29 -6.89
C VAL A 282 15.62 -11.52 -6.27
N THR A 283 16.78 -11.30 -5.65
CA THR A 283 17.46 -12.30 -4.81
C THR A 283 17.51 -11.85 -3.37
N ILE A 284 17.08 -12.72 -2.46
CA ILE A 284 17.14 -12.48 -1.01
C ILE A 284 18.16 -13.43 -0.39
N THR A 285 19.04 -12.89 0.46
CA THR A 285 20.06 -13.67 1.18
C THR A 285 20.07 -13.36 2.67
N CYS A 286 20.38 -14.36 3.50
CA CYS A 286 20.67 -14.12 4.91
C CYS A 286 22.13 -13.66 5.04
N ALA A 287 22.33 -12.37 5.29
CA ALA A 287 23.64 -11.75 5.37
C ALA A 287 23.60 -10.48 6.23
N ASP A 288 24.73 -10.20 6.87
CA ASP A 288 24.94 -8.97 7.64
C ASP A 288 25.43 -7.86 6.71
N PHE A 289 24.88 -6.66 6.84
CA PHE A 289 25.27 -5.52 6.02
C PHE A 289 26.77 -5.21 6.14
N LYS A 290 27.39 -5.48 7.29
CA LYS A 290 28.84 -5.26 7.49
C LYS A 290 29.71 -6.01 6.47
N ASP A 291 29.21 -7.13 5.95
CA ASP A 291 29.90 -8.02 5.02
C ASP A 291 29.56 -7.70 3.56
N PHE A 292 28.74 -6.67 3.32
CA PHE A 292 28.34 -6.23 1.99
C PHE A 292 29.56 -5.85 1.14
N LYS A 293 29.56 -6.33 -0.10
CA LYS A 293 30.54 -5.96 -1.12
C LYS A 293 29.77 -5.54 -2.36
N GLN A 294 30.07 -4.34 -2.85
CA GLN A 294 29.49 -3.85 -4.09
C GLN A 294 29.98 -4.70 -5.28
N PRO A 295 29.06 -5.21 -6.12
CA PRO A 295 29.41 -5.82 -7.41
C PRO A 295 29.97 -4.79 -8.40
N GLU A 296 30.59 -5.26 -9.49
CA GLU A 296 31.12 -4.33 -10.51
C GLU A 296 29.99 -3.51 -11.14
N GLY A 297 30.10 -2.18 -11.08
CA GLY A 297 29.14 -1.26 -11.70
C GLY A 297 28.57 -0.21 -10.73
N LYS A 298 27.62 0.58 -11.24
CA LYS A 298 26.85 1.54 -10.44
C LYS A 298 25.85 0.77 -9.59
N ALA A 299 25.77 1.11 -8.30
CA ALA A 299 24.87 0.48 -7.37
C ALA A 299 23.97 1.53 -6.70
N PHE A 300 22.69 1.19 -6.54
CA PHE A 300 21.70 2.02 -5.88
C PHE A 300 21.21 1.32 -4.63
N MET A 301 21.17 1.99 -3.49
CA MET A 301 20.76 1.39 -2.23
C MET A 301 19.66 2.23 -1.59
N ILE A 302 18.58 1.57 -1.19
CA ILE A 302 17.58 2.16 -0.30
C ILE A 302 17.38 1.19 0.84
N THR A 303 17.47 1.68 2.06
CA THR A 303 17.27 0.84 3.23
C THR A 303 16.53 1.55 4.33
N ASN A 304 15.86 0.74 5.13
CA ASN A 304 15.05 1.14 6.25
C ASN A 304 15.52 0.41 7.52
N PRO A 305 16.68 0.82 8.10
CA PRO A 305 17.28 0.15 9.24
C PRO A 305 16.37 0.16 10.46
N PRO A 306 16.61 -0.66 11.49
CA PRO A 306 15.88 -0.53 12.76
C PRO A 306 16.11 0.86 13.38
N TYR A 307 15.11 1.38 14.10
CA TYR A 307 15.20 2.70 14.75
C TYR A 307 14.96 2.68 16.27
N GLY A 308 14.63 1.53 16.88
CA GLY A 308 14.55 1.39 18.34
C GLY A 308 13.19 1.62 19.00
N GLU A 309 12.16 2.13 18.30
CA GLU A 309 10.80 2.27 18.86
C GLU A 309 9.94 1.01 18.70
N ARG A 310 10.00 0.37 17.53
CA ARG A 310 9.17 -0.80 17.18
C ARG A 310 9.95 -2.12 17.23
N ILE A 311 11.25 -2.05 16.99
CA ILE A 311 12.20 -3.16 17.11
C ILE A 311 13.42 -2.60 17.83
N SER A 312 13.68 -3.08 19.05
CA SER A 312 14.83 -2.65 19.84
C SER A 312 16.05 -3.47 19.44
N THR A 313 17.02 -2.85 18.76
CA THR A 313 18.36 -3.43 18.61
C THR A 313 19.15 -3.10 19.88
N PRO A 314 19.81 -4.08 20.54
CA PRO A 314 20.62 -3.82 21.74
C PRO A 314 21.72 -2.77 21.53
N ASN A 315 22.16 -2.59 20.29
CA ASN A 315 23.14 -1.59 19.89
C ASN A 315 22.68 -0.82 18.64
N LEU A 316 21.61 -0.04 18.79
CA LEU A 316 21.07 0.80 17.72
C LEU A 316 22.12 1.73 17.13
N LEU A 317 22.79 2.54 17.96
CA LEU A 317 23.81 3.51 17.51
C LEU A 317 24.99 2.81 16.80
N GLY A 318 25.45 1.66 17.33
CA GLY A 318 26.47 0.85 16.68
C GLY A 318 26.04 0.31 15.31
N THR A 319 24.75 0.05 15.10
CA THR A 319 24.21 -0.35 13.79
C THR A 319 24.36 0.79 12.77
N TYR A 320 24.01 2.02 13.15
CA TYR A 320 24.17 3.18 12.27
C TYR A 320 25.63 3.55 12.01
N LYS A 321 26.49 3.39 13.01
CA LYS A 321 27.94 3.50 12.81
C LYS A 321 28.45 2.47 11.81
N MET A 322 28.03 1.21 11.94
CA MET A 322 28.37 0.14 10.97
C MET A 322 27.86 0.47 9.56
N ILE A 323 26.65 1.04 9.41
CA ILE A 323 26.13 1.50 8.12
C ILE A 323 27.10 2.51 7.48
N GLY A 324 27.50 3.53 8.23
CA GLY A 324 28.44 4.56 7.75
C GLY A 324 29.80 4.00 7.35
N GLU A 325 30.38 3.12 8.18
CA GLU A 325 31.65 2.46 7.91
C GLU A 325 31.59 1.57 6.65
N THR A 326 30.51 0.81 6.50
CA THR A 326 30.30 -0.09 5.36
C THR A 326 30.13 0.68 4.07
N LEU A 327 29.28 1.72 4.07
CA LEU A 327 29.10 2.59 2.90
C LEU A 327 30.46 3.18 2.46
N LYS A 328 31.24 3.71 3.41
CA LYS A 328 32.54 4.32 3.11
C LYS A 328 33.58 3.34 2.55
N ARG A 329 33.61 2.09 3.05
CA ARG A 329 34.62 1.10 2.66
C ARG A 329 34.23 0.33 1.40
N ASN A 330 32.95 -0.04 1.28
CA ASN A 330 32.50 -1.08 0.38
C ASN A 330 31.47 -0.60 -0.66
N PHE A 331 30.98 0.64 -0.57
CA PHE A 331 29.98 1.20 -1.51
C PHE A 331 30.55 2.43 -2.24
N LYS A 332 31.38 2.17 -3.25
CA LYS A 332 32.12 3.17 -4.03
C LYS A 332 31.32 3.64 -5.24
N ASN A 333 31.31 4.95 -5.49
CA ASN A 333 30.61 5.56 -6.63
C ASN A 333 29.11 5.19 -6.71
N GLY A 334 28.50 4.86 -5.57
CA GLY A 334 27.10 4.46 -5.43
C GLY A 334 26.26 5.55 -4.79
N GLU A 335 24.94 5.39 -4.90
CA GLU A 335 23.94 6.25 -4.27
C GLU A 335 23.18 5.46 -3.21
N ALA A 336 23.24 5.91 -1.96
CA ALA A 336 22.57 5.25 -0.84
C ALA A 336 21.55 6.18 -0.19
N TRP A 337 20.39 5.63 0.13
CA TRP A 337 19.34 6.31 0.85
C TRP A 337 18.97 5.57 2.12
N VAL A 338 18.90 6.30 3.22
CA VAL A 338 18.63 5.74 4.55
C VAL A 338 17.45 6.48 5.18
N LEU A 339 16.43 5.73 5.57
CA LEU A 339 15.32 6.24 6.38
C LEU A 339 15.64 6.08 7.87
N SER A 340 15.44 7.12 8.66
CA SER A 340 15.47 7.04 10.13
C SER A 340 14.71 8.19 10.76
N TYR A 341 14.31 8.06 12.02
CA TYR A 341 13.65 9.13 12.75
C TYR A 341 14.57 9.89 13.72
N ARG A 342 15.69 9.28 14.13
CA ARG A 342 16.57 9.83 15.17
C ARG A 342 17.74 10.57 14.57
N LYS A 343 17.95 11.81 15.02
CA LYS A 343 19.12 12.59 14.66
C LYS A 343 20.41 11.89 15.09
N GLU A 344 20.44 11.29 16.29
CA GLU A 344 21.60 10.60 16.84
C GLU A 344 22.02 9.40 15.99
N CYS A 345 21.04 8.69 15.40
CA CYS A 345 21.32 7.61 14.47
C CYS A 345 22.02 8.12 13.21
N PHE A 346 21.59 9.26 12.67
CA PHE A 346 22.28 9.85 11.53
C PHE A 346 23.67 10.43 11.87
N ASP A 347 23.85 10.93 13.08
CA ASP A 347 25.14 11.46 13.54
C ASP A 347 26.19 10.32 13.59
N GLU A 348 25.78 9.12 14.01
CA GLU A 348 26.64 7.92 14.02
C GLU A 348 27.02 7.40 12.63
N ILE A 349 26.19 7.64 11.59
CA ILE A 349 26.60 7.32 10.20
C ILE A 349 27.90 8.07 9.84
N GLY A 350 28.14 9.26 10.40
CA GLY A 350 29.39 9.99 10.22
C GLY A 350 29.64 10.47 8.78
N LEU A 351 28.63 10.38 7.90
CA LEU A 351 28.67 10.86 6.51
C LEU A 351 27.76 12.09 6.36
N LYS A 352 28.15 13.00 5.46
CA LYS A 352 27.37 14.20 5.17
C LYS A 352 26.33 13.89 4.09
N PRO A 353 25.02 14.08 4.35
CA PRO A 353 23.99 13.82 3.36
C PRO A 353 23.98 14.88 2.24
N SER A 354 23.78 14.42 1.00
CA SER A 354 23.55 15.27 -0.17
C SER A 354 22.10 15.77 -0.22
N GLN A 355 21.13 15.02 0.30
CA GLN A 355 19.73 15.44 0.38
C GLN A 355 19.09 14.95 1.67
N LYS A 356 18.10 15.69 2.17
CA LYS A 356 17.27 15.31 3.31
C LYS A 356 15.83 15.60 2.96
N ILE A 357 14.97 14.60 3.07
CA ILE A 357 13.55 14.73 2.77
C ILE A 357 12.75 14.30 4.00
N PRO A 358 11.87 15.16 4.56
CA PRO A 358 10.98 14.75 5.64
C PRO A 358 9.89 13.81 5.10
N LEU A 359 9.67 12.70 5.79
CA LEU A 359 8.63 11.71 5.48
C LEU A 359 7.92 11.27 6.75
N TYR A 360 6.78 10.58 6.61
CA TYR A 360 6.05 10.00 7.75
C TYR A 360 5.93 8.48 7.59
N ASN A 361 6.34 7.72 8.61
CA ASN A 361 6.15 6.27 8.69
C ASN A 361 5.09 5.93 9.76
N GLY A 362 3.82 6.00 9.37
CA GLY A 362 2.71 6.11 10.31
C GLY A 362 2.74 7.49 10.98
N SER A 363 2.60 7.53 12.30
CA SER A 363 2.70 8.76 13.10
C SER A 363 4.14 9.26 13.31
N LEU A 364 5.15 8.47 12.91
CA LEU A 364 6.56 8.83 13.10
C LEU A 364 7.07 9.75 12.00
N GLU A 365 7.40 10.99 12.35
CA GLU A 365 8.16 11.91 11.48
C GLU A 365 9.60 11.40 11.32
N CYS A 366 9.95 11.02 10.11
CA CYS A 366 11.24 10.47 9.72
C CYS A 366 11.96 11.42 8.75
N GLU A 367 13.27 11.25 8.61
CA GLU A 367 14.02 11.82 7.50
C GLU A 367 14.52 10.71 6.58
N PHE A 368 14.41 10.95 5.28
CA PHE A 368 15.00 10.12 4.24
C PHE A 368 16.21 10.86 3.67
N ARG A 369 17.40 10.30 3.90
CA ARG A 369 18.67 10.99 3.59
C ARG A 369 19.42 10.29 2.48
N LYS A 370 19.82 11.08 1.47
CA LYS A 370 20.68 10.67 0.36
C LYS A 370 22.15 10.84 0.74
N TYR A 371 22.95 9.83 0.42
CA TYR A 371 24.40 9.79 0.55
C TYR A 371 25.00 9.43 -0.80
N LEU A 372 25.71 10.38 -1.40
CA LEU A 372 26.49 10.14 -2.61
C LEU A 372 27.90 9.72 -2.21
N MET A 373 28.30 8.53 -2.66
CA MET A 373 29.63 7.99 -2.41
C MET A 373 30.52 8.24 -3.62
N PHE A 374 31.76 8.64 -3.40
CA PHE A 374 32.75 8.88 -4.46
C PHE A 374 34.14 8.45 -3.97
N GLU A 375 35.00 8.05 -4.91
CA GLU A 375 36.40 7.80 -4.61
C GLU A 375 37.17 9.12 -4.42
N GLY A 376 38.14 9.14 -3.50
CA GLY A 376 38.97 10.32 -3.23
C GLY A 376 38.39 11.32 -2.23
N GLY A 377 39.05 12.47 -2.08
CA GLY A 377 38.65 13.52 -1.16
C GLY A 377 37.53 14.40 -1.72
N PHE A 378 36.68 14.97 -0.84
CA PHE A 378 35.61 15.89 -1.25
C PHE A 378 36.09 17.09 -2.10
N ARG A 379 37.35 17.53 -1.89
CA ARG A 379 37.97 18.60 -2.68
C ARG A 379 38.30 18.16 -4.10
N GLU A 380 38.77 16.94 -4.29
CA GLU A 380 39.09 16.37 -5.60
C GLU A 380 37.79 16.17 -6.41
N PHE A 381 36.77 15.58 -5.80
CA PHE A 381 35.46 15.41 -6.42
C PHE A 381 34.85 16.73 -6.93
N ARG A 382 34.98 17.83 -6.16
CA ARG A 382 34.55 19.16 -6.63
C ARG A 382 35.43 19.73 -7.73
N SER A 383 36.73 19.47 -7.70
CA SER A 383 37.66 19.98 -8.72
C SER A 383 37.45 19.32 -10.10
N GLU A 384 36.91 18.10 -10.12
CA GLU A 384 36.50 17.39 -11.33
C GLU A 384 35.17 17.89 -11.93
N GLY A 385 34.54 18.91 -11.33
CA GLY A 385 33.29 19.49 -11.81
C GLY A 385 32.03 18.70 -11.46
N ASN A 386 32.14 17.66 -10.62
CA ASN A 386 30.99 16.84 -10.24
C ASN A 386 30.01 17.61 -9.34
N ILE A 387 28.71 17.49 -9.65
CA ILE A 387 27.63 18.18 -8.94
C ILE A 387 27.12 17.28 -7.81
N LEU A 388 27.31 17.73 -6.56
CA LEU A 388 26.81 17.00 -5.37
C LEU A 388 25.31 17.19 -5.12
N LYS A 389 24.74 18.31 -5.60
CA LYS A 389 23.32 18.65 -5.46
C LYS A 389 22.86 19.43 -6.70
N THR A 390 21.79 18.99 -7.35
CA THR A 390 21.15 19.72 -8.44
C THR A 390 20.51 21.01 -7.92
N GLU A 391 20.19 21.96 -8.80
CA GLU A 391 19.48 23.18 -8.40
C GLU A 391 18.08 22.90 -7.82
N GLU A 392 17.41 21.85 -8.31
CA GLU A 392 16.14 21.38 -7.76
C GLU A 392 16.31 20.82 -6.34
N GLU A 393 17.31 19.97 -6.12
CA GLU A 393 17.62 19.44 -4.78
C GLU A 393 18.00 20.55 -3.80
N LYS A 394 18.70 21.60 -4.27
CA LYS A 394 19.00 22.79 -3.45
C LYS A 394 17.73 23.56 -3.09
N LYS A 395 16.79 23.75 -4.02
CA LYS A 395 15.49 24.40 -3.76
C LYS A 395 14.67 23.60 -2.75
N GLN A 396 14.54 22.30 -2.94
CA GLN A 396 13.81 21.41 -2.02
C GLN A 396 14.39 21.44 -0.60
N MET A 397 15.72 21.47 -0.44
CA MET A 397 16.33 21.60 0.90
C MET A 397 16.22 23.02 1.49
N ALA A 398 16.05 24.04 0.65
CA ALA A 398 15.91 25.43 1.08
C ALA A 398 14.49 25.77 1.54
N GLU A 399 13.49 25.03 1.06
CA GLU A 399 12.14 25.01 1.61
C GLU A 399 12.22 24.60 3.08
N LYS A 400 11.93 25.54 3.98
CA LYS A 400 12.14 25.40 5.43
C LYS A 400 11.13 24.44 6.08
N HIS A 401 11.18 23.16 5.75
CA HIS A 401 10.71 22.09 6.64
C HIS A 401 11.87 21.66 7.54
N ARG A 402 12.32 22.60 8.37
CA ARG A 402 13.31 22.32 9.42
C ARG A 402 12.65 21.32 10.37
N PHE A 403 13.21 20.11 10.48
CA PHE A 403 12.99 19.19 11.58
C PHE A 403 12.91 19.99 12.89
N LYS A 404 11.72 20.09 13.48
CA LYS A 404 11.55 20.82 14.74
C LYS A 404 12.00 19.87 15.84
N GLU A 405 13.30 19.95 16.14
CA GLU A 405 13.94 19.38 17.31
C GLU A 405 13.13 19.82 18.56
N HIS A 406 12.23 18.94 19.02
CA HIS A 406 11.24 19.16 20.07
C HIS A 406 10.17 20.26 19.82
N ARG A 407 8.92 19.87 19.52
CA ARG A 407 7.74 20.68 19.91
C ARG A 407 6.54 19.84 20.33
N GLU A 408 5.92 20.32 21.40
CA GLU A 408 4.62 20.01 22.00
C GLU A 408 3.41 20.10 21.04
N PHE A 409 3.63 20.12 19.72
CA PHE A 409 2.60 20.01 18.70
C PHE A 409 1.95 18.61 18.68
N LYS A 410 2.60 17.64 19.35
CA LYS A 410 2.11 16.28 19.60
C LYS A 410 0.68 16.26 20.16
N LYS A 411 0.32 17.16 21.09
CA LYS A 411 -0.98 17.04 21.78
C LYS A 411 -2.21 17.16 20.87
N ARG A 412 -2.19 18.03 19.85
CA ARG A 412 -3.34 18.18 18.94
C ARG A 412 -3.35 17.18 17.80
N LEU A 413 -2.18 16.72 17.35
CA LEU A 413 -2.10 15.69 16.31
C LEU A 413 -2.33 14.30 16.88
N ASP A 414 -1.78 13.99 18.06
CA ASP A 414 -2.04 12.75 18.79
C ASP A 414 -3.54 12.65 19.15
N GLU A 415 -4.21 13.75 19.51
CA GLU A 415 -5.68 13.75 19.75
C GLU A 415 -6.51 13.47 18.48
N LEU A 416 -5.99 13.78 17.29
CA LEU A 416 -6.63 13.48 16.00
C LEU A 416 -6.21 12.10 15.46
N GLU A 417 -4.97 11.68 15.67
CA GLU A 417 -4.44 10.36 15.29
C GLU A 417 -4.96 9.27 16.23
N HIS A 418 -5.25 9.53 17.50
CA HIS A 418 -5.90 8.56 18.39
C HIS A 418 -7.34 8.20 17.95
N LEU A 419 -7.95 8.94 17.01
CA LEU A 419 -9.21 8.56 16.38
C LEU A 419 -9.02 7.64 15.17
N ASP A 420 -7.86 7.70 14.50
CA ASP A 420 -7.50 6.86 13.34
C ASP A 420 -6.58 5.68 13.74
N GLU A 421 -5.93 5.70 14.90
CA GLU A 421 -5.16 4.59 15.47
C GLU A 421 -6.07 3.45 15.98
N GLU A 422 -7.35 3.72 16.24
CA GLU A 422 -8.36 2.64 16.38
C GLU A 422 -8.57 1.87 15.05
N GLU A 423 -8.03 2.36 13.92
CA GLU A 423 -7.98 1.63 12.65
C GLU A 423 -6.65 0.89 12.42
N ASP A 424 -5.75 0.78 13.41
CA ASP A 424 -4.69 -0.22 13.36
C ASP A 424 -5.28 -1.61 13.69
N ILE A 425 -5.56 -2.38 12.63
CA ILE A 425 -6.13 -3.75 12.66
C ILE A 425 -5.19 -4.77 13.34
N ARG A 426 -4.20 -4.33 14.13
CA ARG A 426 -3.18 -5.14 14.80
C ARG A 426 -3.51 -5.48 16.26
N SER A 427 -4.75 -5.83 16.59
CA SER A 427 -5.03 -6.65 17.80
C SER A 427 -6.43 -7.30 17.88
N PHE A 428 -6.92 -7.96 16.83
CA PHE A 428 -8.00 -8.94 17.04
C PHE A 428 -7.44 -10.23 17.66
N LYS A 429 -7.26 -10.25 18.99
CA LYS A 429 -7.30 -11.52 19.73
C LYS A 429 -8.76 -11.96 19.77
N PHE A 430 -9.08 -13.09 19.13
CA PHE A 430 -10.37 -13.77 19.31
C PHE A 430 -10.62 -13.99 20.82
N ARG A 431 -11.40 -13.11 21.44
CA ARG A 431 -12.03 -13.41 22.72
C ARG A 431 -13.33 -14.14 22.40
N LYS A 432 -13.43 -15.40 22.81
CA LYS A 432 -14.72 -16.10 22.86
C LYS A 432 -15.71 -15.20 23.58
N SER A 433 -16.81 -14.87 22.90
CA SER A 433 -17.90 -14.07 23.49
C SER A 433 -18.43 -14.78 24.74
N PRO A 434 -18.57 -14.09 25.89
CA PRO A 434 -19.23 -14.62 27.09
C PRO A 434 -20.74 -14.85 26.90
N TYR A 435 -21.29 -14.56 25.72
CA TYR A 435 -22.73 -14.66 25.42
C TYR A 435 -23.08 -15.77 24.42
N ALA A 436 -22.13 -16.65 24.07
CA ALA A 436 -22.42 -17.83 23.26
C ALA A 436 -23.20 -18.94 24.01
N ASP A 437 -23.30 -18.86 25.34
CA ASP A 437 -23.94 -19.88 26.18
C ASP A 437 -25.41 -19.58 26.54
N ALA A 438 -26.01 -18.50 26.00
CA ALA A 438 -27.38 -18.09 26.35
C ALA A 438 -28.49 -18.66 25.44
N LEU A 439 -28.17 -19.55 24.49
CA LEU A 439 -29.17 -20.21 23.64
C LEU A 439 -28.82 -21.69 23.45
N ASN A 440 -29.04 -22.51 24.48
CA ASN A 440 -29.62 -23.83 24.25
C ASN A 440 -30.27 -24.39 25.52
N PHE A 441 -31.59 -24.53 25.43
CA PHE A 441 -32.41 -25.33 26.32
C PHE A 441 -31.96 -26.79 26.28
N GLY A 442 -31.87 -27.42 27.46
CA GLY A 442 -32.24 -28.83 27.59
C GLY A 442 -31.17 -29.83 28.04
N LYS A 443 -31.19 -30.07 29.36
CA LYS A 443 -31.02 -31.37 30.06
C LYS A 443 -29.61 -31.98 30.21
N LYS A 444 -29.18 -31.89 31.48
CA LYS A 444 -28.24 -32.72 32.25
C LYS A 444 -28.29 -34.22 31.93
N ALA A 445 -27.11 -34.86 31.92
CA ALA A 445 -26.86 -36.07 32.71
C ALA A 445 -25.36 -36.22 32.98
N ASP A 446 -25.00 -36.19 34.26
CA ASP A 446 -23.67 -36.48 34.80
C ASP A 446 -23.25 -37.94 34.53
N LYS A 447 -21.97 -38.18 34.21
CA LYS A 447 -21.18 -39.27 34.82
C LYS A 447 -19.67 -39.15 34.56
N LYS A 448 -18.94 -39.42 35.65
CA LYS A 448 -17.49 -39.36 35.89
C LYS A 448 -16.67 -40.40 35.08
N PRO A 449 -15.32 -40.28 35.09
CA PRO A 449 -14.42 -40.73 34.03
C PRO A 449 -13.85 -42.14 34.29
N ARG A 450 -13.33 -42.81 33.24
CA ARG A 450 -12.02 -43.52 33.25
C ARG A 450 -11.69 -44.30 31.97
N THR A 451 -10.38 -44.27 31.68
CA THR A 451 -9.48 -45.33 31.16
C THR A 451 -9.48 -45.78 29.69
N LYS A 452 -8.26 -45.70 29.14
CA LYS A 452 -7.67 -46.41 27.99
C LYS A 452 -8.01 -47.90 27.95
N THR A 453 -8.28 -48.41 26.74
CA THR A 453 -7.68 -49.65 26.21
C THR A 453 -7.80 -49.71 24.68
N ARG A 454 -6.71 -50.14 24.05
CA ARG A 454 -6.58 -50.56 22.64
C ARG A 454 -7.56 -51.69 22.29
N ARG A 455 -7.99 -51.73 21.02
CA ARG A 455 -7.96 -52.95 20.18
C ARG A 455 -8.19 -52.57 18.71
N ASP A 456 -7.23 -53.01 17.90
CA ASP A 456 -7.29 -53.12 16.44
C ASP A 456 -8.35 -54.13 16.02
N PHE A 457 -8.96 -53.96 14.84
CA PHE A 457 -9.32 -55.03 13.92
C PHE A 457 -9.53 -54.47 12.51
N ASP A 458 -8.85 -55.11 11.56
CA ASP A 458 -8.81 -54.88 10.12
C ASP A 458 -10.11 -55.27 9.40
N ASP A 459 -10.17 -54.73 8.18
CA ASP A 459 -10.62 -55.33 6.91
C ASP A 459 -12.07 -55.23 6.39
N ASP A 460 -12.05 -55.06 5.06
CA ASP A 460 -13.03 -55.36 4.01
C ASP A 460 -14.18 -54.41 3.68
N ASP A 461 -13.86 -53.48 2.78
CA ASP A 461 -14.18 -53.53 1.34
C ASP A 461 -15.58 -53.97 0.84
N ASN A 462 -15.97 -53.29 -0.24
CA ASN A 462 -17.04 -53.56 -1.22
C ASN A 462 -18.52 -53.13 -0.96
N ARG A 463 -18.90 -52.15 -1.80
CA ARG A 463 -19.95 -52.20 -2.87
C ARG A 463 -21.25 -51.40 -2.72
N ARG A 464 -21.45 -50.61 -3.79
CA ARG A 464 -22.68 -50.29 -4.57
C ARG A 464 -23.33 -48.92 -4.33
N GLY A 465 -23.28 -48.12 -5.39
CA GLY A 465 -23.77 -46.75 -5.47
C GLY A 465 -25.27 -46.53 -5.66
N ARG A 466 -25.66 -45.26 -5.69
CA ARG A 466 -26.61 -44.69 -6.66
C ARG A 466 -26.71 -43.15 -6.55
N LYS A 467 -26.60 -42.51 -7.71
CA LYS A 467 -27.35 -41.34 -8.25
C LYS A 467 -27.27 -39.95 -7.60
N ASN A 468 -26.66 -39.05 -8.37
CA ASN A 468 -27.07 -37.72 -8.84
C ASN A 468 -27.89 -36.78 -7.92
N TYR A 469 -27.32 -35.60 -7.67
CA TYR A 469 -28.04 -34.32 -7.81
C TYR A 469 -27.10 -33.26 -8.42
N ASP A 470 -27.50 -32.74 -9.58
CA ASP A 470 -26.97 -31.52 -10.19
C ASP A 470 -27.21 -30.32 -9.27
N LYS A 471 -26.18 -29.50 -9.06
CA LYS A 471 -26.31 -28.06 -8.82
C LYS A 471 -25.07 -27.35 -9.37
N GLY A 472 -25.26 -26.71 -10.52
CA GLY A 472 -24.29 -25.84 -11.14
C GLY A 472 -23.97 -24.63 -10.27
N GLY A 473 -22.68 -24.38 -10.10
CA GLY A 473 -22.11 -23.12 -9.64
C GLY A 473 -20.83 -22.90 -10.43
N LYS A 474 -20.89 -22.08 -11.49
CA LYS A 474 -19.71 -21.68 -12.26
C LYS A 474 -18.81 -20.84 -11.35
N LYS A 475 -17.67 -21.40 -10.95
CA LYS A 475 -16.51 -20.65 -10.46
C LYS A 475 -15.67 -20.26 -11.66
N TYR A 476 -15.25 -18.99 -11.70
CA TYR A 476 -14.29 -18.50 -12.69
C TYR A 476 -12.89 -18.90 -12.25
N ASP A 477 -12.25 -19.80 -13.00
CA ASP A 477 -10.82 -20.10 -12.88
C ASP A 477 -10.03 -19.04 -13.64
N ARG A 478 -9.20 -18.27 -12.93
CA ARG A 478 -8.16 -17.41 -13.52
C ARG A 478 -7.05 -18.33 -14.03
N GLY A 479 -6.88 -18.38 -15.35
CA GLY A 479 -5.92 -19.28 -16.01
C GLY A 479 -4.47 -18.93 -15.72
N ASP A 480 -3.70 -19.94 -15.33
CA ASP A 480 -2.23 -19.91 -15.23
C ASP A 480 -1.60 -19.60 -16.60
N ARG A 481 -0.82 -18.51 -16.68
CA ARG A 481 0.10 -18.24 -17.81
C ARG A 481 1.25 -19.26 -17.78
N ARG A 482 1.09 -20.41 -18.46
CA ARG A 482 2.20 -21.27 -18.92
C ARG A 482 2.10 -21.48 -20.43
N GLY A 483 2.79 -20.64 -21.19
CA GLY A 483 2.96 -20.80 -22.64
C GLY A 483 4.43 -20.85 -23.01
N GLY A 484 5.04 -22.04 -22.93
CA GLY A 484 6.34 -22.30 -23.56
C GLY A 484 6.16 -22.46 -25.07
N LYS A 485 6.85 -21.64 -25.86
CA LYS A 485 6.92 -21.81 -27.32
C LYS A 485 8.08 -22.75 -27.67
N ASN A 486 7.73 -23.96 -28.11
CA ASN A 486 8.61 -24.85 -28.86
C ASN A 486 8.81 -24.28 -30.28
N PHE A 487 10.06 -24.17 -30.70
CA PHE A 487 10.43 -23.89 -32.09
C PHE A 487 10.36 -25.19 -32.90
N ASP A 488 9.49 -25.21 -33.90
CA ASP A 488 9.49 -26.24 -34.93
C ASP A 488 10.20 -25.70 -36.19
N ARG A 489 11.29 -26.37 -36.59
CA ARG A 489 12.08 -26.03 -37.79
C ARG A 489 11.55 -26.85 -38.97
N GLY A 490 10.83 -26.20 -39.88
CA GLY A 490 10.45 -26.72 -41.19
C GLY A 490 11.22 -26.02 -42.31
N TYR A 491 11.93 -26.82 -43.10
CA TYR A 491 12.71 -26.54 -44.31
C TYR A 491 12.04 -25.60 -45.35
N ASP A 492 12.85 -24.76 -46.02
CA ASP A 492 12.79 -24.71 -47.49
C ASP A 492 14.15 -24.41 -48.15
N ARG A 493 14.40 -25.11 -49.26
CA ARG A 493 15.63 -25.14 -50.08
C ARG A 493 15.58 -24.05 -51.16
N LYS A 494 16.75 -23.47 -51.47
CA LYS A 494 17.22 -23.15 -52.85
C LYS A 494 18.68 -22.65 -52.79
N THR A 495 19.65 -23.54 -53.04
CA THR A 495 20.48 -23.60 -54.26
C THR A 495 21.15 -22.29 -54.70
N LYS A 496 22.49 -22.26 -54.61
CA LYS A 496 23.36 -22.00 -55.77
C LYS A 496 24.80 -22.48 -55.49
N LYS A 497 25.26 -23.37 -56.37
CA LYS A 497 26.67 -23.73 -56.62
C LYS A 497 27.39 -22.51 -57.20
N PHE A 498 28.59 -22.17 -56.73
CA PHE A 498 29.89 -22.53 -57.33
C PHE A 498 30.99 -22.15 -56.35
#